data_AF-C7Q4G2-F1
#
_entry.id   AF-C7Q4G2-F1
#
_cell.length_a   1.000
_cell.length_b   1.000
_cell.length_c   1.000
_cell.angle_alpha   90.00
_cell.angle_beta   90.00
_cell.angle_gamma   90.00
#
_symmetry.space_group_name_H-M   'P 1'
#
loop_
_entity.id
_entity.type
_entity.pdbx_description
1 polymer ?
#
loop_
_entity_poly.entity_id
_entity_poly.type
_entity_poly.pdbx_seq_one_letter_code
_entity_poly.pdbx_strand_id
1 'polypeptide(L)'
;MNAEPGDGARMAAGIASLAAHERAQQSAARLDADRAAARPAPPEIANRPGRAERQAAESARCPFCKAAPGQHCTAAGQRVMSKPHPGRLDAYAVKAAICPECVAGVGDGCRGPNGLRIDGVHPGRLQSALLGWLP
;
A
#
# COMPACT_ATOMS: atom_id res chain seq x y z
N MET A 1 40.53 18.64 38.15
CA MET A 1 41.52 17.90 37.34
C MET A 1 40.84 16.62 36.89
N ASN A 2 40.28 16.59 35.68
CA ASN A 2 39.60 15.40 35.17
C ASN A 2 40.65 14.51 34.49
N ALA A 3 40.81 13.28 34.99
CA ALA A 3 41.70 12.30 34.40
C ALA A 3 41.17 11.93 33.02
N GLU A 4 41.94 12.23 31.97
CA GLU A 4 41.60 11.76 30.64
C GLU A 4 41.66 10.23 30.60
N PRO A 5 40.70 9.56 29.94
CA PRO A 5 40.77 8.13 29.76
C PRO A 5 42.05 7.79 28.97
N GLY A 6 42.93 7.00 29.59
CA GLY A 6 44.18 6.55 28.96
C GLY A 6 43.91 5.81 27.65
N ASP A 7 44.86 5.84 26.73
CA ASP A 7 44.75 5.29 25.36
C ASP A 7 44.19 3.86 25.29
N GLY A 8 44.45 3.02 26.30
CA GLY A 8 43.88 1.67 26.40
C GLY A 8 42.34 1.64 26.47
N ALA A 9 41.72 2.59 27.17
CA ALA A 9 40.26 2.68 27.28
C ALA A 9 39.62 3.15 25.96
N ARG A 10 40.29 4.06 25.24
CA ARG A 10 39.85 4.53 23.90
C ARG A 10 39.94 3.41 22.87
N MET A 11 41.02 2.63 22.88
CA MET A 11 41.20 1.46 22.01
C MET A 11 40.17 0.36 22.31
N ALA A 12 39.93 0.05 23.58
CA ALA A 12 38.91 -0.94 23.98
C ALA A 12 37.49 -0.53 23.56
N ALA A 13 37.15 0.76 23.67
CA ALA A 13 35.87 1.30 23.20
C ALA A 13 35.74 1.25 21.66
N GLY A 14 36.82 1.49 20.93
CA GLY A 14 36.87 1.36 19.46
C GLY A 14 36.63 -0.08 19.00
N ILE A 15 37.28 -1.05 19.65
CA ILE A 15 37.10 -2.48 19.37
C ILE A 15 35.66 -2.92 19.67
N ALA A 16 35.10 -2.47 20.81
CA ALA A 16 33.72 -2.79 21.17
C ALA A 16 32.70 -2.21 20.17
N SER A 17 32.95 -1.01 19.67
CA SER A 17 32.12 -0.34 18.66
C SER A 17 32.17 -1.04 17.31
N LEU A 18 33.36 -1.48 16.88
CA LEU A 18 33.54 -2.27 15.65
C LEU A 18 32.79 -3.61 15.75
N ALA A 19 32.95 -4.32 16.85
CA ALA A 19 32.27 -5.60 17.08
C ALA A 19 30.74 -5.46 17.15
N ALA A 20 30.22 -4.32 17.61
CA ALA A 20 28.78 -4.03 17.57
C ALA A 20 28.28 -3.76 16.15
N HIS A 21 29.06 -3.01 15.36
CA HIS A 21 28.75 -2.75 13.96
C HIS A 21 28.75 -4.04 13.12
N GLU A 22 29.75 -4.91 13.30
CA GLU A 22 29.81 -6.21 12.63
C GLU A 22 28.60 -7.11 12.97
N ARG A 23 28.18 -7.15 14.25
CA ARG A 23 26.97 -7.87 14.65
C ARG A 23 25.70 -7.32 14.01
N ALA A 24 25.60 -6.00 13.88
CA ALA A 24 24.47 -5.37 13.18
C ALA A 24 24.46 -5.72 11.69
N GLN A 25 25.62 -5.67 11.03
CA GLN A 25 25.77 -6.05 9.62
C GLN A 25 25.42 -7.54 9.39
N GLN A 26 25.89 -8.43 10.27
CA GLN A 26 25.55 -9.86 10.20
C GLN A 26 24.06 -10.12 10.40
N SER A 27 23.42 -9.36 11.29
CA SER A 27 21.97 -9.47 11.54
C SER A 27 21.17 -9.00 10.31
N ALA A 28 21.56 -7.89 9.69
CA ALA A 28 20.95 -7.42 8.45
C ALA A 28 21.10 -8.43 7.32
N ALA A 29 22.32 -8.97 7.13
CA ALA A 29 22.58 -9.98 6.10
C ALA A 29 21.74 -11.26 6.30
N ARG A 30 21.47 -11.67 7.55
CA ARG A 30 20.56 -12.78 7.85
C ARG A 30 19.12 -12.48 7.47
N LEU A 31 18.62 -11.28 7.81
CA LEU A 31 17.27 -10.85 7.43
C LEU A 31 17.10 -10.79 5.90
N ASP A 32 18.12 -10.32 5.19
CA ASP A 32 18.11 -10.28 3.72
C ASP A 32 18.15 -11.69 3.11
N ALA A 33 18.97 -12.59 3.68
CA ALA A 33 19.02 -13.99 3.27
C ALA A 33 17.69 -14.72 3.51
N ASP A 34 17.06 -14.49 4.66
CA ASP A 34 15.74 -15.05 4.99
C ASP A 34 14.66 -14.52 4.02
N ARG A 35 14.72 -13.23 3.68
CA ARG A 35 13.82 -12.62 2.70
C ARG A 35 14.03 -13.18 1.29
N ALA A 36 15.27 -13.43 0.90
CA ALA A 36 15.61 -14.04 -0.38
C ALA A 36 15.21 -15.53 -0.45
N ALA A 37 15.26 -16.24 0.69
CA ALA A 37 14.86 -17.63 0.80
C ALA A 37 13.34 -17.82 0.89
N ALA A 38 12.59 -16.79 1.28
CA ALA A 38 11.14 -16.83 1.33
C ALA A 38 10.55 -17.09 -0.07
N ARG A 39 9.85 -18.23 -0.22
CA ARG A 39 9.10 -18.51 -1.46
C ARG A 39 8.02 -17.45 -1.66
N PRO A 40 7.86 -16.91 -2.87
CA PRO A 40 6.74 -16.01 -3.16
C PRO A 40 5.43 -16.75 -2.91
N ALA A 41 4.46 -16.04 -2.37
CA ALA A 41 3.12 -16.58 -2.19
C ALA A 41 2.59 -17.07 -3.56
N PRO A 42 1.84 -18.18 -3.60
CA PRO A 42 1.14 -18.61 -4.80
C PRO A 42 0.33 -17.46 -5.40
N PRO A 43 0.26 -17.36 -6.74
CA PRO A 43 -0.38 -16.22 -7.41
C PRO A 43 -1.86 -16.07 -7.03
N GLU A 44 -2.53 -17.16 -6.65
CA GLU A 44 -3.91 -17.14 -6.16
C GLU A 44 -4.08 -16.37 -4.85
N ILE A 45 -3.09 -16.49 -3.95
CA ILE A 45 -3.08 -15.80 -2.66
C ILE A 45 -2.62 -14.35 -2.88
N ALA A 46 -1.56 -14.14 -3.66
CA ALA A 46 -1.04 -12.81 -3.97
C ALA A 46 -2.05 -11.93 -4.73
N ASN A 47 -2.93 -12.54 -5.53
CA ASN A 47 -3.97 -11.84 -6.28
C ASN A 47 -5.34 -11.82 -5.59
N ARG A 48 -5.46 -12.30 -4.36
CA ARG A 48 -6.73 -12.17 -3.63
C ARG A 48 -6.86 -10.71 -3.17
N PRO A 49 -7.96 -10.01 -3.50
CA PRO A 49 -8.16 -8.66 -2.99
C PRO A 49 -8.26 -8.67 -1.47
N GLY A 50 -7.77 -7.59 -0.86
CA GLY A 50 -7.82 -7.40 0.59
C GLY A 50 -9.26 -7.34 1.12
N ARG A 51 -9.45 -7.44 2.44
CA ARG A 51 -10.79 -7.28 3.05
C ARG A 51 -11.41 -5.92 2.71
N ALA A 52 -10.66 -4.83 2.88
CA ALA A 52 -11.14 -3.48 2.61
C ALA A 52 -11.52 -3.29 1.13
N GLU A 53 -10.71 -3.79 0.20
CA GLU A 53 -10.99 -3.73 -1.23
C GLU A 53 -12.27 -4.48 -1.61
N ARG A 54 -12.50 -5.65 -1.00
CA ARG A 54 -13.74 -6.41 -1.22
C ARG A 54 -14.97 -5.64 -0.72
N GLN A 55 -14.92 -5.10 0.50
CA GLN A 55 -16.01 -4.31 1.07
C GLN A 55 -16.29 -3.04 0.24
N ALA A 56 -15.22 -2.34 -0.18
CA ALA A 56 -15.32 -1.20 -1.08
C ALA A 56 -16.01 -1.59 -2.39
N ALA A 57 -15.57 -2.67 -3.04
CA ALA A 57 -16.18 -3.14 -4.27
C ALA A 57 -17.66 -3.53 -4.06
N GLU A 58 -17.99 -4.22 -2.98
CA GLU A 58 -19.37 -4.64 -2.67
C GLU A 58 -20.31 -3.45 -2.44
N SER A 59 -19.83 -2.30 -1.97
CA SER A 59 -20.67 -1.12 -1.75
C SER A 59 -20.93 -0.27 -3.01
N ALA A 60 -20.14 -0.43 -4.07
CA ALA A 60 -20.26 0.36 -5.29
C ALA A 60 -20.76 -0.46 -6.49
N ARG A 61 -21.55 0.17 -7.38
CA ARG A 61 -21.88 -0.39 -8.70
C ARG A 61 -20.65 -0.29 -9.61
N CYS A 62 -20.35 -1.34 -10.36
CA CYS A 62 -19.24 -1.32 -11.31
C CYS A 62 -19.59 -0.46 -12.55
N PRO A 63 -18.77 0.54 -12.92
CA PRO A 63 -19.04 1.34 -14.12
C PRO A 63 -18.83 0.56 -15.42
N PHE A 64 -17.97 -0.46 -15.41
CA PHE A 64 -17.62 -1.27 -16.60
C PHE A 64 -18.64 -2.39 -16.87
N CYS A 65 -18.72 -3.39 -15.99
CA CYS A 65 -19.62 -4.54 -16.17
C CYS A 65 -21.04 -4.36 -15.61
N LYS A 66 -21.35 -3.18 -15.03
CA LYS A 66 -22.65 -2.85 -14.41
C LYS A 66 -23.08 -3.74 -13.23
N ALA A 67 -22.20 -4.60 -12.71
CA ALA A 67 -22.43 -5.38 -11.49
C ALA A 67 -22.95 -4.49 -10.35
N ALA A 68 -24.07 -4.89 -9.76
CA ALA A 68 -24.71 -4.18 -8.65
C ALA A 68 -23.89 -4.29 -7.35
N PRO A 69 -24.15 -3.45 -6.34
CA PRO A 69 -23.64 -3.65 -5.00
C PRO A 69 -23.91 -5.09 -4.51
N GLY A 70 -22.95 -5.69 -3.81
CA GLY A 70 -22.97 -7.10 -3.37
C GLY A 70 -22.73 -8.14 -4.46
N GLN A 71 -22.74 -7.77 -5.75
CA GLN A 71 -22.48 -8.70 -6.85
C GLN A 71 -21.00 -8.69 -7.25
N HIS A 72 -20.45 -9.83 -7.65
CA HIS A 72 -19.09 -9.89 -8.18
C HIS A 72 -18.99 -9.28 -9.58
N CYS A 73 -17.80 -8.78 -9.93
CA CYS A 73 -17.54 -8.37 -11.30
C CYS A 73 -17.45 -9.60 -12.21
N THR A 74 -17.93 -9.47 -13.43
CA THR A 74 -17.81 -10.49 -14.48
C THR A 74 -16.99 -9.97 -15.64
N ALA A 75 -16.17 -10.84 -16.22
CA ALA A 75 -15.45 -10.58 -17.46
C ALA A 75 -16.37 -10.78 -18.68
N ALA A 76 -15.85 -10.45 -19.88
CA ALA A 76 -16.51 -10.82 -21.13
C ALA A 76 -16.81 -12.32 -21.16
N GLY A 77 -18.05 -12.70 -21.46
CA GLY A 77 -18.52 -14.09 -21.40
C GLY A 77 -19.00 -14.57 -20.02
N GLN A 78 -19.41 -13.64 -19.13
CA GLN A 78 -20.10 -13.94 -17.86
C GLN A 78 -19.27 -14.73 -16.82
N ARG A 79 -17.95 -14.86 -16.99
CA ARG A 79 -17.09 -15.49 -15.98
C ARG A 79 -16.85 -14.54 -14.81
N VAL A 80 -17.05 -15.04 -13.58
CA VAL A 80 -16.77 -14.28 -12.35
C VAL A 80 -15.27 -14.01 -12.25
N MET A 81 -14.92 -12.76 -11.92
CA MET A 81 -13.54 -12.34 -11.71
C MET A 81 -13.12 -12.48 -10.24
N SER A 82 -11.87 -12.86 -10.00
CA SER A 82 -11.28 -12.94 -8.67
C SER A 82 -11.04 -11.55 -8.05
N LYS A 83 -10.79 -10.54 -8.89
CA LYS A 83 -10.65 -9.14 -8.49
C LYS A 83 -11.77 -8.29 -9.11
N PRO A 84 -12.26 -7.26 -8.39
CA PRO A 84 -13.16 -6.28 -8.98
C PRO A 84 -12.46 -5.48 -10.09
N HIS A 85 -13.22 -4.91 -11.02
CA HIS A 85 -12.66 -3.94 -11.97
C HIS A 85 -12.09 -2.74 -11.23
N PRO A 86 -10.91 -2.20 -11.62
CA PRO A 86 -10.30 -1.03 -10.99
C PRO A 86 -11.27 0.15 -10.83
N GLY A 87 -12.00 0.51 -11.89
CA GLY A 87 -12.96 1.63 -11.83
C GLY A 87 -14.15 1.40 -10.91
N ARG A 88 -14.38 0.18 -10.40
CA ARG A 88 -15.36 -0.03 -9.32
C ARG A 88 -14.83 0.49 -7.98
N LEU A 89 -13.54 0.26 -7.72
CA LEU A 89 -12.86 0.82 -6.55
C LEU A 89 -12.71 2.33 -6.67
N ASP A 90 -12.45 2.84 -7.87
CA ASP A 90 -12.42 4.28 -8.12
C ASP A 90 -13.79 4.93 -7.86
N ALA A 91 -14.86 4.29 -8.34
CA ALA A 91 -16.23 4.76 -8.10
C ALA A 91 -16.60 4.76 -6.61
N TYR A 92 -16.09 3.80 -5.84
CA TYR A 92 -16.20 3.82 -4.37
C TYR A 92 -15.40 4.99 -3.79
N ALA A 93 -14.13 5.15 -4.18
CA ALA A 93 -13.24 6.17 -3.64
C ALA A 93 -13.76 7.60 -3.88
N VAL A 94 -14.33 7.87 -5.05
CA VAL A 94 -15.01 9.14 -5.36
C VAL A 94 -16.14 9.43 -4.36
N LYS A 95 -16.91 8.42 -3.96
CA LYS A 95 -18.05 8.56 -3.04
C LYS A 95 -17.66 8.56 -1.56
N ALA A 96 -16.50 8.01 -1.21
CA ALA A 96 -16.12 7.74 0.17
C ALA A 96 -15.12 8.75 0.75
N ALA A 97 -14.27 9.38 -0.08
CA ALA A 97 -13.17 10.21 0.43
C ALA A 97 -12.88 11.46 -0.40
N ILE A 98 -12.33 12.48 0.26
CA ILE A 98 -11.70 13.63 -0.40
C ILE A 98 -10.33 13.17 -0.95
N CYS A 99 -9.94 13.68 -2.12
CA CYS A 99 -8.63 13.38 -2.68
C CYS A 99 -7.54 14.24 -2.02
N PRO A 100 -6.53 13.67 -1.34
CA PRO A 100 -5.46 14.46 -0.71
C PRO A 100 -4.52 15.12 -1.72
N GLU A 101 -4.46 14.61 -2.95
CA GLU A 101 -3.53 15.10 -3.99
C GLU A 101 -4.06 16.29 -4.78
N CYS A 102 -5.36 16.33 -5.08
CA CYS A 102 -5.97 17.42 -5.87
C CYS A 102 -7.15 18.10 -5.16
N VAL A 103 -7.40 17.75 -3.89
CA VAL A 103 -8.43 18.33 -3.03
C VAL A 103 -9.86 18.20 -3.59
N ALA A 104 -10.08 17.28 -4.53
CA ALA A 104 -11.41 16.98 -5.07
C ALA A 104 -12.34 16.47 -3.95
N GLY A 105 -13.50 17.12 -3.81
CA GLY A 105 -14.51 16.78 -2.82
C GLY A 105 -15.19 15.43 -3.10
N VAL A 106 -15.89 14.90 -2.10
CA VAL A 106 -16.69 13.68 -2.26
C VAL A 106 -17.71 13.88 -3.39
N GLY A 107 -17.78 12.91 -4.31
CA GLY A 107 -18.61 12.97 -5.52
C GLY A 107 -17.91 13.57 -6.74
N ASP A 108 -16.86 14.37 -6.55
CA ASP A 108 -16.10 14.96 -7.64
C ASP A 108 -15.04 14.01 -8.20
N GLY A 109 -14.76 14.11 -9.50
CA GLY A 109 -13.67 13.36 -10.13
C GLY A 109 -12.33 14.01 -9.82
N CYS A 110 -11.26 13.21 -9.77
CA CYS A 110 -9.91 13.74 -9.64
C CYS A 110 -9.53 14.61 -10.85
N ARG A 111 -8.65 15.60 -10.63
CA ARG A 111 -8.14 16.50 -11.65
C ARG A 111 -6.62 16.40 -11.73
N GLY A 112 -6.08 16.36 -12.94
CA GLY A 112 -4.65 16.34 -13.19
C GLY A 112 -4.00 17.72 -13.01
N PRO A 113 -2.67 17.82 -13.22
CA PRO A 113 -1.92 19.07 -13.07
C PRO A 113 -2.39 20.20 -13.99
N ASN A 114 -2.99 19.85 -15.13
CA ASN A 114 -3.58 20.78 -16.10
C ASN A 114 -5.01 21.22 -15.74
N GLY A 115 -5.54 20.81 -14.59
CA GLY A 115 -6.90 21.11 -14.14
C GLY A 115 -8.01 20.26 -14.81
N LEU A 116 -7.68 19.41 -15.79
CA LEU A 116 -8.64 18.54 -16.45
C LEU A 116 -8.96 17.31 -15.60
N ARG A 117 -10.19 16.79 -15.71
CA ARG A 117 -10.56 15.52 -15.06
C ARG A 117 -9.73 14.38 -15.64
N ILE A 118 -9.22 13.52 -14.77
CA ILE A 118 -8.53 12.29 -15.17
C ILE A 118 -9.50 11.11 -15.20
N ASP A 119 -9.18 10.11 -16.00
CA ASP A 119 -9.82 8.81 -15.93
C ASP A 119 -9.31 8.06 -14.69
N GLY A 120 -10.23 7.72 -13.78
CA GLY A 120 -9.93 7.08 -12.50
C GLY A 120 -9.75 8.06 -11.35
N VAL A 121 -9.00 7.66 -10.33
CA VAL A 121 -8.69 8.48 -9.15
C VAL A 121 -7.22 8.43 -8.83
N HIS A 122 -6.72 9.45 -8.15
CA HIS A 122 -5.37 9.42 -7.64
C HIS A 122 -5.19 8.33 -6.54
N PRO A 123 -4.01 7.70 -6.45
CA PRO A 123 -3.75 6.62 -5.50
C PRO A 123 -4.05 6.99 -4.04
N GLY A 124 -3.70 8.21 -3.62
CA GLY A 124 -3.92 8.70 -2.26
C GLY A 124 -5.40 8.81 -1.91
N ARG A 125 -6.28 9.06 -2.89
CA ARG A 125 -7.73 9.02 -2.66
C ARG A 125 -8.22 7.60 -2.41
N LEU A 126 -7.79 6.66 -3.25
CA LEU A 126 -8.15 5.26 -3.12
C LEU A 126 -7.68 4.72 -1.76
N GLN A 127 -6.45 5.06 -1.37
CA GLN A 127 -5.90 4.72 -0.06
C GLN A 127 -6.74 5.32 1.09
N SER A 128 -7.08 6.60 1.02
CA SER A 128 -7.91 7.27 2.04
C SER A 128 -9.28 6.58 2.20
N ALA A 129 -9.92 6.25 1.08
CA ALA A 129 -11.21 5.57 1.07
C ALA A 129 -11.15 4.13 1.64
N LEU A 130 -10.06 3.40 1.38
CA LEU A 130 -9.89 2.01 1.86
C LEU A 130 -9.47 1.94 3.33
N LEU A 131 -8.70 2.92 3.81
CA LEU A 131 -8.26 2.99 5.21
C LEU A 131 -9.30 3.65 6.13
N GLY A 132 -10.40 4.18 5.56
CA GLY A 132 -11.42 4.88 6.33
C GLY A 132 -10.91 6.20 6.92
N TRP A 133 -9.94 6.85 6.26
CA TRP A 133 -9.57 8.22 6.60
C TRP A 133 -10.69 9.12 6.13
N LEU A 134 -11.68 9.33 7.01
CA LEU A 134 -12.67 10.37 6.82
C LEU A 134 -12.00 11.74 7.00
N PRO A 135 -12.25 12.70 6.11
CA PRO A 135 -11.86 14.09 6.29
C PRO A 135 -12.63 14.76 7.44
#